data_AF-D0LPF9-F1
#
_entry.id   AF-D0LPF9-F1
#
_cell.length_a   1.000
_cell.length_b   1.000
_cell.length_c   1.000
_cell.angle_alpha   90.00
_cell.angle_beta   90.00
_cell.angle_gamma   90.00
#
_symmetry.space_group_name_H-M   'P 1'
#
loop_
_entity.id
_entity.type
_entity.pdbx_description
1 polymer ?
#
loop_
_entity_poly.entity_id
_entity_poly.type
_entity_poly.pdbx_seq_one_letter_code
_entity_poly.pdbx_strand_id
1 'polypeptide(L)'
;MPIQAILSEHIEQECYPCGALHEVPLTAFAAGVKRGPQVNGQLMQLPACAGCGAVEFLVASSENDAGGHNRPSVGIEVVNPYYPRNLRDALPWKRVIDAPWAHEKRYVVPTLEQAEATSKLVRVLTGSIAGLSIPRTWRGIRSGKLVMSRLRDGEQRIPGIY
;
A
#
# COMPACT_ATOMS: atom_id res chain seq x y z
N MET A 1 3.67 2.08 12.84
CA MET A 1 2.85 1.03 13.43
C MET A 1 2.52 0.11 12.28
N PRO A 2 3.39 -0.88 12.01
CA PRO A 2 3.09 -1.87 11.00
C PRO A 2 1.71 -2.48 11.27
N ILE A 3 0.94 -2.65 10.20
CA ILE A 3 -0.30 -3.40 10.25
C ILE A 3 0.09 -4.87 10.41
N GLN A 4 -0.21 -5.45 11.56
CA GLN A 4 -0.03 -6.86 11.87
C GLN A 4 -1.12 -7.70 11.21
N ALA A 5 -2.37 -7.24 11.29
CA ALA A 5 -3.52 -7.92 10.70
C ALA A 5 -4.57 -6.94 10.19
N ILE A 6 -5.34 -7.37 9.20
CA ILE A 6 -6.54 -6.69 8.71
C ILE A 6 -7.70 -7.65 8.89
N LEU A 7 -8.65 -7.27 9.73
CA LEU A 7 -9.84 -8.04 10.11
C LEU A 7 -11.10 -7.40 9.49
N SER A 8 -12.26 -8.03 9.67
CA SER A 8 -13.50 -7.59 9.02
C SER A 8 -13.99 -6.22 9.48
N GLU A 9 -13.67 -5.83 10.72
CA GLU A 9 -14.17 -4.60 11.35
C GLU A 9 -13.05 -3.63 11.76
N HIS A 10 -11.81 -4.12 11.87
CA HIS A 10 -10.68 -3.33 12.32
C HIS A 10 -9.36 -3.82 11.71
N ILE A 11 -8.28 -3.09 11.94
CA ILE A 11 -6.91 -3.57 11.71
C ILE A 11 -6.19 -3.68 13.05
N GLU A 12 -5.28 -4.61 13.16
CA GLU A 12 -4.33 -4.68 14.26
C GLU A 12 -3.05 -3.96 13.85
N GLN A 13 -2.65 -2.96 14.63
CA GLN A 13 -1.41 -2.22 14.45
C GLN A 13 -0.51 -2.43 15.65
N GLU A 14 0.75 -2.77 15.40
CA GLU A 14 1.75 -2.82 16.46
C GLU A 14 2.43 -1.47 16.62
N CYS A 15 2.45 -0.94 17.84
CA CYS A 15 3.15 0.28 18.17
C CYS A 15 4.66 0.06 18.09
N TYR A 16 5.35 0.69 17.15
CA TYR A 16 6.81 0.51 17.00
C TYR A 16 7.59 0.90 18.28
N PRO A 17 7.27 2.00 18.98
CA PRO A 17 7.93 2.35 20.24
C PRO A 17 7.75 1.39 21.41
N CYS A 18 6.60 0.70 21.54
CA CYS A 18 6.29 -0.07 22.76
C CYS A 18 5.79 -1.50 22.54
N GLY A 19 5.65 -1.94 21.29
CA GLY A 19 5.16 -3.27 20.92
C GLY A 19 3.67 -3.51 21.21
N ALA A 20 2.93 -2.50 21.67
CA ALA A 20 1.51 -2.66 21.97
C ALA A 20 0.70 -2.91 20.69
N LEU A 21 -0.16 -3.93 20.71
CA LEU A 21 -1.13 -4.19 19.66
C LEU A 21 -2.37 -3.31 19.88
N HIS A 22 -2.79 -2.62 18.83
CA HIS A 22 -3.94 -1.73 18.81
C HIS A 22 -4.92 -2.14 17.73
N GLU A 23 -6.17 -2.34 18.14
CA GLU A 23 -7.29 -2.48 17.23
C GLU A 23 -7.73 -1.09 16.76
N VAL A 24 -7.56 -0.82 15.47
CA VAL A 24 -7.96 0.44 14.85
C VAL A 24 -9.14 0.15 13.91
N PRO A 25 -10.34 0.67 14.19
CA PRO A 25 -11.51 0.38 13.37
C PRO A 25 -11.30 0.87 11.94
N LEU A 26 -11.84 0.15 10.95
CA LEU A 26 -11.66 0.51 9.53
C LEU A 26 -12.18 1.92 9.22
N THR A 27 -13.16 2.41 9.99
CA THR A 27 -13.70 3.77 9.90
C THR A 27 -12.76 4.87 10.41
N ALA A 28 -11.72 4.52 11.17
CA ALA A 28 -10.71 5.49 11.61
C ALA A 28 -9.78 5.92 10.46
N PHE A 29 -9.71 5.14 9.38
CA PHE A 29 -8.99 5.49 8.16
C PHE A 29 -9.88 6.36 7.27
N ALA A 30 -9.95 7.66 7.54
CA ALA A 30 -10.58 8.62 6.65
C ALA A 30 -9.71 8.91 5.41
N ALA A 31 -9.56 7.92 4.52
CA ALA A 31 -8.97 8.12 3.21
C ALA A 31 -9.79 9.18 2.44
N GLY A 32 -9.14 10.28 2.02
CA GLY A 32 -9.71 11.20 1.03
C GLY A 32 -10.57 12.37 1.52
N VAL A 33 -10.64 12.70 2.82
CA VAL A 33 -11.38 13.91 3.27
C VAL A 33 -10.51 14.81 4.14
N LYS A 34 -10.04 15.93 3.57
CA LYS A 34 -9.44 17.05 4.32
C LYS A 34 -10.51 17.63 5.25
N ARG A 35 -10.31 17.55 6.57
CA ARG A 35 -11.19 18.21 7.56
C ARG A 35 -10.40 18.98 8.59
N GLY A 36 -10.95 20.12 9.01
CA GLY A 36 -10.54 20.83 10.23
C GLY A 36 -9.07 21.26 10.22
N PRO A 37 -8.47 21.58 11.38
CA PRO A 37 -7.19 22.28 11.47
C PRO A 37 -6.01 21.33 11.19
N GLN A 38 -6.04 20.61 10.08
CA GLN A 38 -4.86 19.93 9.54
C GLN A 38 -3.82 21.00 9.20
N VAL A 39 -2.77 21.05 10.02
CA VAL A 39 -1.65 21.99 9.89
C VAL A 39 -0.88 21.76 8.57
N ASN A 40 -0.93 20.53 8.04
CA ASN A 40 -0.41 20.16 6.73
C ASN A 40 -1.39 19.21 6.02
N GLY A 41 -1.85 19.58 4.82
CA GLY A 41 -2.78 18.77 4.02
C GLY A 41 -2.18 17.47 3.46
N GLN A 42 -0.87 17.26 3.63
CA GLN A 42 -0.17 16.03 3.24
C GLN A 42 -0.03 15.03 4.40
N LEU A 43 -0.36 15.42 5.63
CA LEU A 43 -0.20 14.55 6.80
C LEU A 43 -1.58 14.28 7.40
N MET A 44 -1.93 13.01 7.46
CA MET A 44 -3.11 12.54 8.14
C MET A 44 -2.69 11.82 9.41
N GLN A 45 -2.93 12.46 10.55
CA GLN A 45 -2.61 11.92 11.86
C GLN A 45 -3.49 10.69 12.16
N LEU A 46 -2.84 9.58 12.53
CA LEU A 46 -3.49 8.40 13.06
C LEU A 46 -3.78 8.57 14.56
N PRO A 47 -4.73 7.79 15.13
CA PRO A 47 -4.97 7.77 16.57
C PRO A 47 -3.68 7.53 17.36
N ALA A 48 -3.52 8.24 18.49
CA ALA A 48 -2.38 8.05 19.37
C ALA A 48 -2.41 6.66 20.01
N CYS A 49 -1.23 6.05 20.16
CA CYS A 49 -1.05 4.82 20.92
C CYS A 49 -1.54 5.01 22.35
N ALA A 50 -2.50 4.20 22.79
CA ALA A 50 -3.03 4.26 24.15
C ALA A 50 -1.99 3.88 25.23
N GLY A 51 -0.95 3.12 24.85
CA GLY A 51 0.09 2.65 25.78
C GLY A 51 1.17 3.68 26.07
N CYS A 52 1.69 4.37 25.04
CA CYS A 52 2.83 5.29 25.18
C CYS A 52 2.58 6.69 24.62
N GLY A 53 1.39 6.97 24.08
CA GLY A 53 1.04 8.27 23.51
C GLY A 53 1.70 8.58 22.16
N ALA A 54 2.44 7.62 21.57
CA ALA A 54 3.06 7.82 20.25
C ALA A 54 2.00 8.10 19.18
N VAL A 55 2.30 9.07 18.32
CA VAL A 55 1.43 9.51 17.22
C VAL A 55 2.14 9.25 15.91
N GLU A 56 1.43 8.67 14.95
CA GLU A 56 1.93 8.45 13.59
C GLU A 56 1.07 9.13 12.55
N PHE A 57 1.57 9.20 11.31
CA PHE A 57 0.94 9.94 10.22
C PHE A 57 0.93 9.08 8.97
N LEU A 58 -0.22 9.03 8.29
CA LEU A 58 -0.27 8.69 6.87
C LEU A 58 0.20 9.92 6.09
N VAL A 59 1.14 9.70 5.18
CA VAL A 59 1.64 10.75 4.29
C VAL A 59 0.90 10.62 2.96
N ALA A 60 0.29 11.70 2.49
CA ALA A 60 -0.24 11.75 1.14
C ALA A 60 0.91 11.61 0.15
N SER A 61 0.74 10.72 -0.83
CA SER A 61 1.67 10.55 -1.96
C SER A 61 2.07 11.92 -2.53
N SER A 62 3.35 12.08 -2.88
CA SER A 62 3.78 13.30 -3.57
C SER A 62 3.12 13.34 -4.96
N GLU A 63 2.90 14.53 -5.53
CA GLU A 63 2.26 14.65 -6.87
C GLU A 63 3.04 13.93 -7.99
N ASN A 64 4.26 13.43 -7.72
CA ASN A 64 5.14 12.81 -8.69
C ASN A 64 5.19 11.27 -8.65
N ASP A 65 4.73 10.59 -7.59
CA ASP A 65 4.96 9.14 -7.44
C ASP A 65 4.12 8.29 -8.42
N ALA A 66 2.86 8.68 -8.69
CA ALA A 66 2.02 8.11 -9.75
C ALA A 66 1.57 9.15 -10.80
N GLY A 67 2.23 10.33 -10.83
CA GLY A 67 1.88 11.44 -11.73
C GLY A 67 0.40 11.81 -11.69
N GLY A 68 -0.23 11.87 -12.85
CA GLY A 68 -1.66 12.20 -12.99
C GLY A 68 -2.63 11.23 -12.31
N HIS A 69 -2.16 10.05 -11.87
CA HIS A 69 -2.97 9.04 -11.19
C HIS A 69 -3.04 9.22 -9.66
N ASN A 70 -2.19 10.06 -9.07
CA ASN A 70 -2.12 10.26 -7.62
C ASN A 70 -3.46 10.67 -6.99
N ARG A 71 -4.19 11.58 -7.64
CA ARG A 71 -5.45 12.11 -7.10
C ARG A 71 -6.58 11.06 -7.02
N PRO A 72 -6.82 10.23 -8.05
CA PRO A 72 -7.85 9.20 -7.97
C PRO A 72 -7.37 7.86 -7.37
N SER A 73 -6.13 7.71 -6.89
CA SER A 73 -5.59 6.41 -6.50
C SER A 73 -5.40 6.20 -5.00
N VAL A 74 -5.24 4.92 -4.64
CA VAL A 74 -4.54 4.50 -3.42
C VAL A 74 -3.20 3.88 -3.85
N GLY A 75 -2.10 4.42 -3.32
CA GLY A 75 -0.76 3.86 -3.51
C GLY A 75 -0.45 2.78 -2.46
N ILE A 76 0.10 1.64 -2.88
CA ILE A 76 0.56 0.59 -1.96
C ILE A 76 2.04 0.31 -2.19
N GLU A 77 2.88 0.70 -1.24
CA GLU A 77 4.31 0.41 -1.29
C GLU A 77 4.65 -0.83 -0.47
N VAL A 78 5.26 -1.81 -1.13
CA VAL A 78 5.80 -3.01 -0.48
C VAL A 78 7.30 -2.85 -0.35
N VAL A 79 7.79 -2.71 0.89
CA VAL A 79 9.22 -2.59 1.17
C VAL A 79 9.94 -3.86 0.71
N ASN A 80 10.87 -3.72 -0.22
CA ASN A 80 11.58 -4.84 -0.81
C ASN A 80 12.97 -4.37 -1.30
N PRO A 81 14.05 -5.16 -1.14
CA PRO A 81 15.35 -4.81 -1.70
C PRO A 81 15.26 -4.63 -3.23
N TYR A 82 15.56 -3.42 -3.71
CA TYR A 82 15.40 -3.10 -5.12
C TYR A 82 16.35 -3.90 -6.03
N TYR A 83 17.59 -4.14 -5.57
CA TYR A 83 18.59 -4.92 -6.30
C TYR A 83 19.01 -6.18 -5.55
N PRO A 84 19.36 -7.28 -6.25
CA PRO A 84 19.92 -8.48 -5.62
C PRO A 84 21.17 -8.20 -4.76
N ARG A 85 22.01 -7.23 -5.16
CA ARG A 85 23.19 -6.80 -4.38
C ARG A 85 22.86 -6.19 -3.01
N ASN A 86 21.60 -5.81 -2.78
CA ASN A 86 21.16 -5.26 -1.49
C ASN A 86 20.63 -6.35 -0.54
N LEU A 87 20.60 -7.62 -0.98
CA LEU A 87 20.24 -8.73 -0.12
C LEU A 87 21.25 -8.90 1.00
N ARG A 88 20.74 -9.22 2.19
CA ARG A 88 21.53 -9.51 3.38
C ARG A 88 21.00 -10.78 4.01
N ASP A 89 21.87 -11.62 4.55
CA ASP A 89 21.48 -12.93 5.08
C ASP A 89 20.49 -12.82 6.26
N ALA A 90 20.62 -11.78 7.07
CA ALA A 90 19.73 -11.49 8.19
C ALA A 90 18.31 -11.04 7.77
N LEU A 91 18.08 -10.75 6.49
CA LEU A 91 16.79 -10.28 5.98
C LEU A 91 15.99 -11.44 5.33
N PRO A 92 14.64 -11.35 5.31
CA PRO A 92 13.78 -12.47 4.94
C PRO A 92 13.68 -12.75 3.43
N TRP A 93 14.11 -11.82 2.56
CA TRP A 93 14.06 -12.02 1.11
C TRP A 93 15.15 -12.98 0.64
N LYS A 94 14.75 -14.07 -0.02
CA LYS A 94 15.67 -15.10 -0.52
C LYS A 94 15.56 -15.37 -2.02
N ARG A 95 14.46 -14.98 -2.67
CA ARG A 95 14.18 -15.36 -4.06
C ARG A 95 14.44 -14.20 -5.00
N VAL A 96 15.19 -14.48 -6.07
CA VAL A 96 15.44 -13.55 -7.19
C VAL A 96 15.03 -14.23 -8.48
N ILE A 97 14.34 -13.50 -9.36
CA ILE A 97 13.94 -13.98 -10.68
C ILE A 97 14.55 -13.12 -11.78
N ASP A 98 14.68 -13.71 -12.97
CA ASP A 98 14.87 -12.93 -14.19
C ASP A 98 13.56 -12.23 -14.54
N ALA A 99 13.65 -10.93 -14.75
CA ALA A 99 12.51 -10.03 -14.94
C ALA A 99 12.86 -9.00 -16.00
N PRO A 100 12.63 -9.28 -17.31
CA PRO A 100 13.06 -8.40 -18.41
C PRO A 100 12.51 -6.97 -18.35
N TRP A 101 11.45 -6.76 -17.57
CA TRP A 101 10.81 -5.47 -17.32
C TRP A 101 11.44 -4.67 -16.17
N ALA A 102 12.22 -5.30 -15.30
CA ALA A 102 12.86 -4.65 -14.16
C ALA A 102 14.19 -3.99 -14.56
N HIS A 103 14.60 -2.96 -13.81
CA HIS A 103 15.94 -2.39 -13.94
C HIS A 103 16.98 -3.48 -13.64
N GLU A 104 18.01 -3.63 -14.48
CA GLU A 104 18.98 -4.75 -14.47
C GLU A 104 18.41 -6.14 -14.81
N LYS A 105 17.17 -6.22 -15.29
CA LYS A 105 16.49 -7.46 -15.69
C LYS A 105 16.38 -8.51 -14.57
N ARG A 106 16.47 -8.08 -13.31
CA ARG A 106 16.44 -8.94 -12.12
C ARG A 106 15.47 -8.35 -11.11
N TYR A 107 14.72 -9.21 -10.43
CA TYR A 107 13.74 -8.78 -9.44
C TYR A 107 13.84 -9.64 -8.19
N VAL A 108 14.06 -8.99 -7.04
CA VAL A 108 13.92 -9.63 -5.74
C VAL A 108 12.43 -9.80 -5.48
N VAL A 109 11.98 -11.02 -5.23
CA VAL A 109 10.57 -11.29 -5.01
C VAL A 109 10.23 -10.97 -3.55
N PRO A 110 9.14 -10.20 -3.28
CA PRO A 110 8.62 -10.02 -1.94
C PRO A 110 8.41 -11.35 -1.21
N THR A 111 8.42 -11.35 0.12
CA THR A 111 8.15 -12.58 0.88
C THR A 111 6.70 -13.04 0.67
N LEU A 112 6.42 -14.30 1.02
CA LEU A 112 5.05 -14.83 0.91
C LEU A 112 4.09 -14.04 1.80
N GLU A 113 4.51 -13.71 3.01
CA GLU A 113 3.76 -12.93 3.99
C GLU A 113 3.44 -11.54 3.45
N GLN A 114 4.42 -10.88 2.80
CA GLN A 114 4.18 -9.58 2.15
C GLN A 114 3.18 -9.69 0.99
N ALA A 115 3.28 -10.74 0.17
CA ALA A 115 2.36 -10.95 -0.94
C ALA A 115 0.92 -11.22 -0.43
N GLU A 116 0.77 -12.02 0.62
CA GLU A 116 -0.52 -12.30 1.24
C GLU A 116 -1.13 -11.07 1.91
N ALA A 117 -0.34 -10.32 2.69
CA ALA A 117 -0.78 -9.09 3.32
C ALA A 117 -1.25 -8.06 2.29
N THR A 118 -0.48 -7.90 1.21
CA THR A 118 -0.84 -7.02 0.09
C THR A 118 -2.15 -7.47 -0.57
N SER A 119 -2.32 -8.77 -0.81
CA SER A 119 -3.55 -9.33 -1.38
C SER A 119 -4.78 -9.08 -0.49
N LYS A 120 -4.66 -9.28 0.82
CA LYS A 120 -5.72 -9.01 1.80
C LYS A 120 -6.07 -7.52 1.84
N LEU A 121 -5.07 -6.64 1.85
CA LEU A 121 -5.28 -5.19 1.80
C LEU A 121 -6.01 -4.75 0.53
N VAL A 122 -5.57 -5.22 -0.65
CA VAL A 122 -6.24 -4.97 -1.93
C VAL A 122 -7.71 -5.42 -1.89
N ARG A 123 -7.99 -6.59 -1.30
CA ARG A 123 -9.37 -7.10 -1.16
C ARG A 123 -10.23 -6.19 -0.28
N VAL A 124 -9.69 -5.63 0.79
CA VAL A 124 -10.42 -4.70 1.68
C VAL A 124 -10.65 -3.37 0.97
N LEU A 125 -9.62 -2.78 0.36
CA LEU A 125 -9.71 -1.50 -0.35
C LEU A 125 -10.69 -1.55 -1.53
N THR A 126 -10.76 -2.68 -2.22
CA THR A 126 -11.71 -2.91 -3.32
C THR A 126 -13.06 -3.48 -2.84
N GLY A 127 -13.26 -3.61 -1.53
CA GLY A 127 -14.50 -4.04 -0.91
C GLY A 127 -15.43 -2.88 -0.59
N SER A 128 -16.72 -3.19 -0.37
CA SER A 128 -17.72 -2.20 0.00
C SER A 128 -17.44 -1.52 1.34
N ILE A 129 -16.75 -2.21 2.26
CA ILE A 129 -16.43 -1.74 3.62
C ILE A 129 -15.51 -0.52 3.60
N ALA A 130 -14.61 -0.41 2.61
CA ALA A 130 -13.70 0.73 2.51
C ALA A 130 -14.42 2.03 2.08
N GLY A 131 -15.66 1.96 1.58
CA GLY A 131 -16.37 3.13 1.04
C GLY A 131 -15.70 3.74 -0.21
N LEU A 132 -14.74 3.03 -0.82
CA LEU A 132 -14.01 3.47 -2.00
C LEU A 132 -14.57 2.83 -3.27
N SER A 133 -14.79 3.64 -4.30
CA SER A 133 -15.21 3.18 -5.63
C SER A 133 -14.01 2.74 -6.47
N ILE A 134 -13.31 1.68 -6.05
CA ILE A 134 -12.16 1.11 -6.77
C ILE A 134 -12.64 -0.03 -7.68
N PRO A 135 -12.49 0.07 -9.02
CA PRO A 135 -12.82 -1.02 -9.93
C PRO A 135 -11.98 -2.27 -9.66
N ARG A 136 -12.61 -3.44 -9.61
CA ARG A 136 -11.92 -4.75 -9.55
C ARG A 136 -11.47 -5.23 -10.94
N THR A 137 -11.08 -4.29 -11.78
CA THR A 137 -10.59 -4.55 -13.12
C THR A 137 -9.15 -4.08 -13.22
N TRP A 138 -8.27 -5.00 -13.55
CA TRP A 138 -6.86 -4.70 -13.73
C TRP A 138 -6.64 -4.21 -15.16
N ARG A 139 -6.22 -2.95 -15.31
CA ARG A 139 -5.76 -2.46 -16.62
C ARG A 139 -4.60 -3.33 -17.10
N GLY A 140 -4.62 -3.67 -18.38
CA GLY A 140 -3.62 -4.55 -18.98
C GLY A 140 -3.93 -6.04 -18.87
N ILE A 141 -4.91 -6.49 -18.07
CA ILE A 141 -5.38 -7.87 -18.20
C ILE A 141 -6.22 -7.99 -19.47
N ARG A 142 -5.78 -8.85 -20.39
CA ARG A 142 -6.46 -9.22 -21.64
C ARG A 142 -6.42 -10.74 -21.78
N SER A 143 -7.58 -11.38 -21.87
CA SER A 143 -7.70 -12.84 -21.99
C SER A 143 -6.90 -13.61 -20.92
N GLY A 144 -6.99 -13.15 -19.66
CA GLY A 144 -6.30 -13.77 -18.52
C GLY A 144 -4.79 -13.47 -18.44
N LYS A 145 -4.24 -12.66 -19.34
CA LYS A 145 -2.81 -12.29 -19.35
C LYS A 145 -2.66 -10.83 -18.96
N LEU A 146 -1.81 -10.56 -17.98
CA LEU A 146 -1.42 -9.20 -17.60
C LEU A 146 -0.32 -8.70 -18.55
N VAL A 147 -0.64 -7.69 -19.35
CA VAL A 147 0.28 -7.07 -20.29
C VAL A 147 1.16 -6.06 -19.56
N MET A 148 2.47 -6.34 -19.50
CA MET A 148 3.51 -5.51 -18.89
C MET A 148 4.13 -4.51 -19.89
N SER A 149 3.32 -3.94 -20.79
CA SER A 149 3.75 -2.93 -21.76
C SER A 149 2.90 -1.67 -21.63
N ARG A 150 3.34 -0.56 -22.25
CA ARG A 150 2.58 0.70 -22.23
C ARG A 150 1.22 0.49 -22.90
N LEU A 151 0.15 0.70 -22.14
CA LEU A 151 -1.22 0.57 -22.62
C LEU A 151 -1.67 1.89 -23.27
N ARG A 152 -2.42 1.82 -24.39
CA ARG A 152 -2.95 3.03 -25.07
C ARG A 152 -3.88 3.85 -24.18
N ASP A 153 -4.62 3.17 -23.32
CA ASP A 153 -5.54 3.76 -22.34
C ASP A 153 -4.88 4.03 -20.99
N GLY A 154 -3.59 3.71 -20.82
CA GLY A 154 -2.88 3.76 -19.53
C GLY A 154 -2.85 5.15 -18.88
N GLU A 155 -2.87 6.22 -19.67
CA GLU A 155 -2.83 7.61 -19.20
C GLU A 155 -4.18 8.12 -18.64
N GLN A 156 -5.26 7.35 -18.81
CA GLN A 156 -6.58 7.77 -18.37
C GLN A 156 -6.67 7.71 -16.84
N ARG A 157 -6.89 8.88 -16.24
CA ARG A 157 -7.02 9.07 -14.78
C ARG A 157 -8.35 8.54 -14.30
N ILE A 158 -8.35 7.35 -13.70
CA ILE A 158 -9.54 6.72 -13.11
C ILE A 158 -9.22 6.24 -11.69
N PRO A 159 -10.23 6.01 -10.84
CA PRO A 159 -10.02 5.35 -9.56
C PRO A 159 -9.33 4.00 -9.71
N GLY A 160 -8.39 3.69 -8.82
CA GLY A 160 -7.61 2.46 -8.88
C GLY A 160 -6.60 2.31 -7.75
N ILE A 161 -5.98 1.13 -7.70
CA ILE A 161 -4.79 0.87 -6.89
C ILE A 161 -3.60 0.94 -7.83
N TYR A 162 -2.59 1.73 -7.45
CA TYR A 162 -1.40 2.01 -8.25
C TYR A 162 -0.13 1.76 -7.43
#